data_AF-A0A350NTB0-F1
#
_entry.id   AF-A0A350NTB0-F1
#
_cell.length_a   1.000
_cell.length_b   1.000
_cell.length_c   1.000
_cell.angle_alpha   90.00
_cell.angle_beta   90.00
_cell.angle_gamma   90.00
#
_symmetry.space_group_name_H-M   'P 1'
#
loop_
_entity.id
_entity.type
_entity.pdbx_description
1 polymer ?
#
loop_
_entity_poly.entity_id
_entity_poly.type
_entity_poly.pdbx_seq_one_letter_code
_entity_poly.pdbx_strand_id
1 'polypeptide(L)' 'MDNVFKFMGGFFTSLTQLLIGFAALAVVTEVVFGAEMFPGMTVVDNLTALISQLGNGGFVGLVALLILWNILQKK' A
#
# COMPACT_ATOMS: atom_id res chain seq x y z
N MET A 1 -7.14 -29.24 11.29
CA MET A 1 -7.66 -27.88 11.02
C MET A 1 -6.52 -26.86 11.02
N ASP A 2 -5.57 -26.94 11.96
CA ASP A 2 -4.41 -26.01 12.07
C ASP A 2 -3.52 -25.96 10.82
N ASN A 3 -3.32 -27.09 10.13
CA ASN A 3 -2.53 -27.13 8.89
C ASN A 3 -3.20 -26.37 7.74
N VAL A 4 -4.54 -26.35 7.69
CA VAL A 4 -5.30 -25.58 6.68
C VAL A 4 -5.16 -24.09 6.98
N PHE A 5 -5.30 -23.67 8.25
CA PHE A 5 -5.08 -22.27 8.63
C PHE A 5 -3.64 -21.80 8.37
N LYS A 6 -2.63 -22.64 8.65
CA LYS A 6 -1.23 -22.32 8.34
C LYS A 6 -0.98 -22.21 6.83
N PHE A 7 -1.52 -23.14 6.04
CA PHE A 7 -1.41 -23.08 4.59
C PHE A 7 -2.11 -21.84 4.01
N MET A 8 -3.33 -21.54 4.46
CA MET A 8 -4.06 -20.34 4.04
C MET A 8 -3.32 -19.07 4.46
N GLY A 9 -2.83 -18.98 5.70
CA GLY A 9 -2.05 -17.85 6.18
C GLY A 9 -0.77 -17.62 5.37
N GLY A 10 -0.05 -18.70 5.04
CA GLY A 10 1.10 -18.66 4.14
C GLY A 10 0.74 -18.20 2.73
N PHE A 11 -0.34 -18.73 2.15
CA PHE A 11 -0.84 -18.35 0.83
C PHE A 11 -1.20 -16.86 0.75
N PHE A 12 -1.99 -16.34 1.69
CA PHE A 12 -2.37 -14.92 1.71
C PHE A 12 -1.15 -14.01 1.93
N THR A 13 -0.18 -14.45 2.72
CA THR A 13 1.07 -13.71 2.91
C THR A 13 1.84 -13.60 1.60
N SER A 14 2.05 -14.72 0.90
CA SER A 14 2.74 -14.74 -0.39
C SER A 14 1.98 -13.97 -1.48
N LEU A 15 0.65 -14.09 -1.51
CA LEU A 15 -0.19 -13.32 -2.43
C LEU A 15 -0.09 -11.82 -2.16
N THR A 16 -0.11 -11.41 -0.88
CA THR A 16 0.07 -10.01 -0.50
C THR A 16 1.43 -9.49 -0.94
N GLN A 17 2.50 -10.28 -0.75
CA GLN A 17 3.85 -9.90 -1.19
C GLN A 17 3.91 -9.72 -2.72
N LEU A 18 3.27 -10.61 -3.48
CA LEU A 18 3.17 -10.50 -4.93
C LEU A 18 2.43 -9.21 -5.35
N LEU A 19 1.30 -8.91 -4.71
CA LEU A 19 0.52 -7.70 -4.99
C LEU A 19 1.30 -6.43 -4.64
N ILE A 20 2.08 -6.42 -3.55
CA ILE A 20 2.97 -5.31 -3.21
C ILE A 20 4.05 -5.12 -4.29
N GLY A 21 4.60 -6.22 -4.82
CA GLY A 21 5.56 -6.17 -5.93
C GLY A 21 4.96 -5.54 -7.19
N PHE A 22 3.74 -5.92 -7.56
CA PHE A 22 3.03 -5.30 -8.68
C PHE A 22 2.72 -3.82 -8.45
N ALA A 23 2.31 -3.43 -7.23
CA ALA A 23 2.09 -2.03 -6.89
C ALA A 23 3.38 -1.21 -7.00
N ALA A 24 4.52 -1.75 -6.55
CA ALA A 24 5.81 -1.08 -6.68
C ALA A 24 6.22 -0.90 -8.15
N LEU A 25 6.02 -1.91 -9.00
CA LEU A 25 6.26 -1.79 -10.44
C LEU A 25 5.35 -0.75 -11.11
N ALA A 26 4.08 -0.68 -10.70
CA ALA A 26 3.12 0.29 -11.20
C ALA A 26 3.59 1.72 -10.90
N VAL A 27 3.98 1.97 -9.65
CA VAL A 27 4.50 3.29 -9.21
C VAL A 27 5.74 3.68 -10.00
N VAL A 28 6.72 2.78 -10.16
CA VAL A 28 7.93 3.07 -10.92
C VAL A 28 7.61 3.40 -12.38
N THR A 29 6.72 2.63 -13.00
CA THR A 29 6.34 2.85 -14.41
C THR A 29 5.63 4.18 -14.60
N GLU A 30 4.66 4.48 -13.74
CA GLU A 30 3.87 5.72 -13.78
C GLU A 30 4.74 6.95 -13.55
N VAL A 31 5.70 6.89 -12.60
CA VAL A 31 6.61 8.01 -12.32
C VAL A 31 7.68 8.19 -13.41
N VAL A 32 8.26 7.11 -13.94
CA VAL A 32 9.38 7.17 -14.89
C VAL A 32 8.90 7.46 -16.30
N PHE A 33 7.83 6.80 -16.75
CA PHE A 33 7.35 6.89 -18.12
C PHE A 33 6.12 7.80 -18.27
N GLY A 34 5.54 8.28 -17.17
CA GLY A 34 4.35 9.14 -17.19
C GLY A 34 3.10 8.43 -17.71
N ALA A 35 3.11 7.10 -17.71
CA ALA A 35 2.04 6.27 -18.27
C ALA A 35 1.58 5.23 -17.25
N GLU A 36 0.27 5.01 -17.18
CA GLU A 36 -0.33 3.99 -16.34
C GLU A 36 0.15 2.59 -16.76
N MET A 37 0.63 1.79 -15.79
CA MET A 37 0.97 0.39 -16.05
C MET A 37 -0.28 -0.47 -16.25
N PHE A 38 -1.37 -0.12 -15.56
CA PHE A 38 -2.67 -0.77 -15.67
C PHE A 38 -3.72 0.29 -16.05
N PRO A 39 -4.37 0.17 -17.22
CA PRO A 39 -5.34 1.16 -17.68
C PRO A 39 -6.47 1.41 -16.66
N GLY A 40 -6.69 2.66 -16.28
CA GLY A 40 -7.71 3.09 -15.32
C GLY A 40 -7.30 2.92 -13.86
N MET A 41 -6.04 2.60 -13.57
CA MET A 41 -5.51 2.48 -12.20
C MET A 41 -4.27 3.36 -12.03
N THR A 42 -4.49 4.61 -11.62
CA THR A 42 -3.43 5.56 -11.27
C THR A 42 -2.98 5.35 -9.83
N VAL A 43 -1.89 4.61 -9.63
CA VAL A 43 -1.43 4.27 -8.28
C VAL A 43 -0.80 5.48 -7.63
N VAL A 44 -0.06 6.28 -8.39
CA VAL A 44 0.58 7.51 -7.89
C VAL A 44 -0.46 8.54 -7.46
N ASP A 45 -1.52 8.75 -8.24
CA ASP A 45 -2.60 9.67 -7.88
C ASP A 45 -3.30 9.23 -6.59
N ASN A 46 -3.61 7.93 -6.45
CA ASN A 46 -4.23 7.40 -5.25
C ASN A 46 -3.33 7.62 -4.00
N LEU A 47 -2.02 7.41 -4.14
CA LEU A 47 -1.06 7.64 -3.05
C LEU A 47 -0.94 9.13 -2.70
N THR A 48 -0.79 10.00 -3.70
CA THR A 48 -0.65 11.44 -3.49
C THR A 48 -1.93 12.06 -2.92
N ALA A 49 -3.11 11.56 -3.29
CA ALA A 49 -4.39 11.96 -2.70
C ALA A 49 -4.46 11.59 -1.20
N LEU A 50 -4.07 10.37 -0.82
CA LEU A 50 -4.01 9.96 0.58
C LEU A 50 -3.02 10.81 1.40
N ILE A 51 -1.83 11.05 0.86
CA ILE A 51 -0.82 11.90 1.50
C ILE A 51 -1.37 13.33 1.67
N SER A 52 -2.05 13.86 0.67
CA SER A 52 -2.65 15.20 0.72
C SER A 52 -3.77 15.28 1.77
N GLN A 53 -4.61 14.25 1.88
CA GLN A 53 -5.63 14.15 2.92
C GLN A 53 -5.02 14.16 4.32
N LEU A 54 -3.94 13.40 4.52
CA LEU A 54 -3.20 13.38 5.78
C LEU A 54 -2.54 14.73 6.06
N GLY A 55 -1.89 15.35 5.07
CA GLY A 55 -1.23 16.65 5.22
C GLY A 55 -2.19 17.80 5.52
N ASN A 56 -3.36 17.82 4.89
CA ASN A 56 -4.41 18.83 5.11
C ASN A 56 -5.01 18.76 6.52
N GLY A 57 -4.88 17.63 7.22
CA GLY A 57 -5.29 17.48 8.62
C GLY A 57 -4.38 18.20 9.63
N GLY A 58 -3.25 18.78 9.19
CA GLY A 58 -2.30 19.47 10.07
C GLY A 58 -1.78 18.56 11.19
N PHE A 59 -1.93 18.99 12.45
CA PHE A 59 -1.51 18.20 13.61
C PHE A 59 -2.23 16.85 13.72
N VAL A 60 -3.52 16.79 13.38
CA VAL A 60 -4.30 15.54 13.41
C VAL A 60 -3.77 14.55 12.38
N GLY A 61 -3.31 15.04 11.23
CA GLY A 61 -2.63 14.25 10.20
C GLY A 61 -1.37 13.58 10.71
N LEU A 62 -0.53 14.32 11.45
CA LEU A 62 0.68 13.78 12.06
C LEU A 62 0.38 12.71 13.12
N VAL A 63 -0.63 12.94 13.95
CA VAL A 63 -1.09 11.93 14.94
C VAL A 63 -1.59 10.67 14.23
N ALA A 64 -2.37 10.81 13.16
CA ALA A 64 -2.84 9.68 12.37
C ALA A 64 -1.68 8.89 11.76
N LEU A 65 -0.66 9.57 11.22
CA LEU A 65 0.57 8.94 10.72
C LEU A 65 1.30 8.14 11.79
N LEU A 66 1.45 8.69 13.00
CA LEU A 66 2.10 7.98 14.12
C LEU A 66 1.34 6.71 14.54
N ILE A 67 0.01 6.77 14.54
CA ILE A 67 -0.85 5.61 14.84
C ILE A 67 -0.67 4.54 13.76
N LEU A 68 -0.78 4.93 12.48
CA LEU A 68 -0.61 4.01 11.35
C LEU A 68 0.78 3.36 11.36
N TRP A 69 1.83 4.15 11.62
CA TRP A 69 3.20 3.65 11.75
C TRP A 69 3.35 2.62 12.86
N ASN A 70 2.76 2.87 14.05
CA ASN A 70 2.82 1.93 15.16
C ASN A 70 2.13 0.59 14.82
N ILE A 71 1.00 0.65 14.11
CA ILE A 71 0.28 -0.55 13.65
C ILE A 71 1.13 -1.34 12.66
N LEU A 72 1.78 -0.65 11.71
CA LEU A 72 2.62 -1.30 10.70
C LEU A 72 3.84 -1.98 11.31
N GLN A 73 4.45 -1.40 12.35
CA GLN A 73 5.59 -2.00 13.06
C GLN A 73 5.22 -3.19 13.97
N LYS A 74 3.94 -3.34 14.34
CA LYS A 74 3.47 -4.48 15.13
C LYS A 74 3.16 -5.72 14.27
N LYS A 75 3.28 -5.61 12.95
CA LYS A 75 3.25 -6.73 12.01
C LYS A 75 4.64 -7.35 11.87
#